data_AF-A0A926TZ66-F1
#
_entry.id   AF-A0A926TZ66-F1
#
_cell.length_a   1.000
_cell.length_b   1.000
_cell.length_c   1.000
_cell.angle_alpha   90.00
_cell.angle_beta   90.00
_cell.angle_gamma   90.00
#
_symmetry.space_group_name_H-M   'P 1'
#
loop_
_entity.id
_entity.type
_entity.pdbx_description
1 polymer ?
#
loop_
_entity_poly.entity_id
_entity_poly.type
_entity_poly.pdbx_seq_one_letter_code
_entity_poly.pdbx_strand_id
1 'polypeptide(L)'
;MGWRCGRAAPKHTARQMRGQTFSLGQLFVQKELHRGHLAEAIANYHKLTIKPLVELLGMLHRPDRYDYGFKYFDRDFPSEVNSKITEMMCIRDLEDLQAKQQATDWFDRTFTKIIRVSSSP
;
A
#
# COMPACT_ATOMS: atom_id res chain seq x y z
N MET A 1 22.09 -11.08 -14.68
CA MET A 1 20.90 -11.76 -15.24
C MET A 1 19.69 -10.89 -15.01
N GLY A 2 19.32 -10.10 -16.03
CA GLY A 2 18.23 -9.13 -15.96
C GLY A 2 16.95 -9.72 -16.54
N TRP A 3 15.92 -9.85 -15.72
CA TRP A 3 14.56 -10.15 -16.18
C TRP A 3 13.84 -8.82 -16.42
N ARG A 4 14.02 -8.28 -17.63
CA ARG A 4 13.20 -7.20 -18.20
C ARG A 4 12.34 -7.81 -19.30
N CYS A 5 11.10 -8.19 -18.98
CA CYS A 5 10.05 -8.42 -19.98
C CYS A 5 8.69 -8.04 -19.37
N GLY A 6 8.06 -6.98 -19.90
CA GLY A 6 6.60 -6.82 -19.85
C GLY A 6 5.96 -6.11 -18.66
N ARG A 7 6.66 -5.28 -17.86
CA ARG A 7 5.96 -4.52 -16.80
C ARG A 7 5.23 -3.32 -17.39
N ALA A 8 3.90 -3.31 -17.25
CA ALA A 8 3.03 -2.19 -17.63
C ALA A 8 3.52 -0.88 -16.99
N ALA A 9 3.32 0.24 -17.69
CA ALA A 9 3.70 1.55 -17.20
C ALA A 9 3.11 1.79 -15.79
N PRO A 10 3.86 2.37 -14.84
CA PRO A 10 3.42 2.55 -13.45
C PRO A 10 2.02 3.16 -13.31
N LYS A 11 1.59 4.02 -14.25
CA LYS A 11 0.24 4.61 -14.31
C LYS A 11 -0.89 3.59 -14.44
N HIS A 12 -0.76 2.65 -15.38
CA HIS A 12 -1.82 1.68 -15.67
C HIS A 12 -2.00 0.76 -14.47
N THR A 13 -0.88 0.28 -13.92
CA THR A 13 -0.87 -0.54 -12.71
C THR A 13 -1.44 0.21 -11.50
N ALA A 14 -1.03 1.46 -11.26
CA ALA A 14 -1.55 2.26 -10.16
C ALA A 14 -3.08 2.48 -10.27
N ARG A 15 -3.60 2.75 -11.48
CA ARG A 15 -5.05 2.88 -11.73
C ARG A 15 -5.79 1.58 -11.46
N GLN A 16 -5.24 0.45 -11.92
CA GLN A 16 -5.81 -0.86 -11.68
C GLN A 16 -5.84 -1.20 -10.17
N MET A 17 -4.74 -0.95 -9.44
CA MET A 17 -4.64 -1.19 -8.00
C MET A 17 -5.69 -0.40 -7.21
N ARG A 18 -5.91 0.88 -7.57
CA ARG A 18 -6.93 1.72 -6.93
C ARG A 18 -8.33 1.17 -7.18
N GLY A 19 -8.67 0.86 -8.44
CA GLY A 19 -10.02 0.49 -8.85
C GLY A 19 -10.45 -0.95 -8.52
N GLN A 20 -9.56 -1.94 -8.63
CA GLN A 20 -9.95 -3.36 -8.49
C GLN A 20 -9.76 -3.91 -7.07
N THR A 21 -8.72 -3.47 -6.34
CA THR A 21 -8.29 -4.19 -5.14
C THR A 21 -8.28 -3.34 -3.89
N PHE A 22 -7.85 -2.07 -3.98
CA PHE A 22 -7.67 -1.25 -2.79
C PHE A 22 -9.00 -0.75 -2.22
N SER A 23 -9.83 -0.10 -3.04
CA SER A 23 -11.11 0.46 -2.59
C SER A 23 -12.09 -0.61 -2.09
N LEU A 24 -12.23 -1.73 -2.83
CA LEU A 24 -13.04 -2.86 -2.38
C LEU A 24 -12.44 -3.51 -1.13
N GLY A 25 -11.11 -3.58 -1.05
CA GLY A 25 -10.39 -4.12 0.10
C GLY A 25 -10.73 -3.42 1.41
N GLN A 26 -10.91 -2.10 1.38
CA GLN A 26 -11.25 -1.34 2.59
C GLN A 26 -12.61 -1.75 3.17
N LEU A 27 -13.57 -2.14 2.33
CA LEU A 27 -14.88 -2.62 2.80
C LEU A 27 -14.75 -3.88 3.67
N PHE A 28 -13.82 -4.77 3.33
CA PHE A 28 -13.57 -5.98 4.15
C PHE A 28 -12.93 -5.66 5.49
N VAL A 29 -12.02 -4.68 5.53
CA VAL A 29 -11.42 -4.24 6.81
C VAL A 29 -12.48 -3.58 7.69
N GLN A 30 -13.25 -2.66 7.12
CA GLN A 30 -14.34 -1.98 7.83
C GLN A 30 -15.38 -2.97 8.34
N LYS A 31 -15.80 -3.93 7.53
CA LYS A 31 -16.77 -4.95 7.93
C LYS A 31 -16.33 -5.72 9.18
N GLU A 32 -15.07 -6.16 9.25
CA GLU A 32 -14.59 -6.93 10.41
C GLU A 32 -14.32 -6.03 11.64
N LEU A 33 -13.97 -4.75 11.44
CA LEU A 33 -13.94 -3.74 12.51
C LEU A 33 -15.31 -3.56 13.15
N HIS A 34 -16.37 -3.42 12.34
CA HIS A 34 -17.75 -3.29 12.84
C HIS A 34 -18.24 -4.53 13.58
N ARG A 35 -17.73 -5.72 13.24
CA ARG A 35 -18.05 -6.99 13.91
C ARG A 35 -17.24 -7.24 15.18
N GLY A 36 -16.20 -6.43 15.43
CA GLY A 36 -15.27 -6.64 16.54
C GLY A 36 -14.31 -7.82 16.33
N HIS A 37 -14.11 -8.27 15.10
CA HIS A 37 -13.27 -9.43 14.79
C HIS A 37 -11.81 -9.01 14.53
N LEU A 38 -11.04 -8.80 15.61
CA LEU A 38 -9.69 -8.23 15.53
C LEU A 38 -8.74 -9.01 14.61
N ALA A 39 -8.68 -10.34 14.74
CA ALA A 39 -7.75 -11.15 13.95
C ALA A 39 -8.03 -11.06 12.44
N GLU A 40 -9.31 -11.13 12.05
CA GLU A 40 -9.72 -11.00 10.65
C GLU A 40 -9.51 -9.57 10.12
N ALA A 41 -9.77 -8.57 10.96
CA ALA A 41 -9.54 -7.17 10.62
C ALA A 41 -8.04 -6.90 10.37
N ILE A 42 -7.14 -7.41 11.23
CA ILE A 42 -5.68 -7.31 11.04
C ILE A 42 -5.24 -8.01 9.76
N ALA A 43 -5.71 -9.25 9.54
CA ALA A 43 -5.37 -10.01 8.34
C ALA A 43 -5.80 -9.29 7.06
N ASN A 44 -7.02 -8.74 7.05
CA ASN A 44 -7.53 -7.94 5.93
C ASN A 44 -6.72 -6.65 5.77
N TYR A 45 -6.39 -5.95 6.85
CA TYR A 45 -5.62 -4.70 6.80
C TYR A 45 -4.23 -4.89 6.20
N HIS A 46 -3.47 -5.88 6.66
CA HIS A 46 -2.13 -6.14 6.10
C HIS A 46 -2.21 -6.54 4.62
N LYS A 47 -3.18 -7.38 4.26
CA LYS A 47 -3.33 -7.92 2.90
C LYS A 47 -3.89 -6.90 1.90
N LEU A 48 -4.89 -6.13 2.31
CA LEU A 48 -5.73 -5.31 1.42
C LEU A 48 -5.44 -3.81 1.54
N THR A 49 -4.74 -3.39 2.60
CA THR A 49 -4.36 -1.98 2.80
C THR A 49 -2.85 -1.81 2.72
N ILE A 50 -2.08 -2.47 3.59
CA ILE A 50 -0.63 -2.24 3.66
C ILE A 50 0.10 -2.76 2.43
N LYS A 51 -0.15 -4.00 2.00
CA LYS A 51 0.54 -4.57 0.83
C LYS A 51 0.37 -3.70 -0.43
N PRO A 52 -0.85 -3.29 -0.84
CA PRO A 52 -1.02 -2.39 -1.98
C PRO A 52 -0.36 -1.01 -1.78
N LEU A 53 -0.38 -0.47 -0.56
CA LEU A 53 0.32 0.79 -0.25
C LEU A 53 1.84 0.65 -0.44
N VAL A 54 2.44 -0.44 0.02
CA VAL A 54 3.88 -0.71 -0.15
C VAL A 54 4.24 -0.86 -1.63
N GLU A 55 3.42 -1.56 -2.42
CA GLU A 55 3.64 -1.68 -3.86
C GLU A 55 3.53 -0.32 -4.57
N LEU A 56 2.55 0.50 -4.19
CA LEU A 56 2.38 1.85 -4.74
C LEU A 56 3.56 2.78 -4.35
N LEU A 57 4.00 2.75 -3.10
CA LEU A 57 5.21 3.46 -2.67
C LEU A 57 6.45 2.93 -3.40
N GLY A 58 6.48 1.63 -3.71
CA GLY A 58 7.52 1.00 -4.52
C GLY A 58 7.61 1.61 -5.92
N MET A 59 6.48 2.02 -6.52
CA MET A 59 6.50 2.71 -7.81
C MET A 59 7.18 4.08 -7.74
N LEU A 60 7.19 4.72 -6.57
CA LEU A 60 7.85 6.01 -6.34
C LEU A 60 9.34 5.86 -6.02
N HIS A 61 9.69 4.94 -5.11
CA HIS A 61 11.05 4.85 -4.57
C HIS A 61 11.93 3.81 -5.26
N ARG A 62 11.34 2.78 -5.89
CA ARG A 62 12.07 1.66 -6.50
C ARG A 62 11.34 1.08 -7.72
N PRO A 63 11.08 1.89 -8.76
CA PRO A 63 10.16 1.56 -9.85
C PRO A 63 10.49 0.27 -10.62
N ASP A 64 11.77 -0.10 -10.75
CA ASP A 64 12.18 -1.34 -11.43
C ASP A 64 11.72 -2.63 -10.71
N ARG A 65 11.36 -2.54 -9.43
CA ARG A 65 11.03 -3.69 -8.56
C ARG A 65 9.95 -3.34 -7.52
N TYR A 66 8.97 -2.54 -7.92
CA TYR A 66 7.91 -2.05 -7.02
C TYR A 66 7.10 -3.19 -6.36
N ASP A 67 6.94 -4.30 -7.08
CA ASP A 67 6.18 -5.51 -6.72
C ASP A 67 6.91 -6.47 -5.77
N TYR A 68 8.10 -6.12 -5.29
CA TYR A 68 8.89 -6.96 -4.38
C TYR A 68 8.32 -7.01 -2.95
N GLY A 69 7.22 -6.31 -2.66
CA GLY A 69 6.62 -6.22 -1.33
C GLY A 69 7.64 -5.75 -0.29
N PHE A 70 7.73 -6.43 0.85
CA PHE A 70 8.66 -6.06 1.92
C PHE A 70 10.12 -6.51 1.70
N LYS A 71 10.43 -7.19 0.58
CA LYS A 71 11.83 -7.58 0.31
C LYS A 71 12.69 -6.33 0.15
N TYR A 72 13.79 -6.29 0.91
CA TYR A 72 14.74 -5.17 0.95
C TYR A 72 14.12 -3.82 1.34
N PHE A 73 13.02 -3.84 2.11
CA PHE A 73 12.28 -2.63 2.45
C PHE A 73 13.17 -1.60 3.18
N ASP A 74 13.98 -2.04 4.16
CA ASP A 74 14.88 -1.16 4.91
C ASP A 74 15.98 -0.50 4.07
N ARG A 75 16.33 -1.12 2.92
CA ARG A 75 17.38 -0.63 2.02
C ARG A 75 16.82 0.25 0.92
N ASP A 76 15.67 -0.13 0.35
CA ASP A 76 15.13 0.48 -0.86
C ASP A 76 14.19 1.68 -0.57
N PHE A 77 13.77 1.90 0.68
CA PHE A 77 12.88 2.99 1.08
C PHE A 77 13.57 4.00 2.01
N PRO A 78 13.19 5.29 1.98
CA PRO A 78 13.63 6.27 2.96
C PRO A 78 13.28 5.84 4.39
N SER A 79 14.13 6.17 5.36
CA SER A 79 13.94 5.80 6.77
C SER A 79 12.59 6.25 7.34
N GLU A 80 12.12 7.45 6.98
CA GLU A 80 10.81 7.96 7.38
C GLU A 80 9.66 7.08 6.88
N VAL A 81 9.71 6.65 5.61
CA VAL A 81 8.71 5.76 5.01
C VAL A 81 8.74 4.41 5.72
N ASN A 82 9.94 3.91 6.00
CA ASN A 82 10.12 2.64 6.70
C ASN A 82 9.54 2.65 8.11
N SER A 83 9.93 3.62 8.93
CA SER A 83 9.43 3.78 10.30
C SER A 83 7.91 3.87 10.33
N LYS A 84 7.33 4.66 9.41
CA LYS A 84 5.88 4.85 9.36
C LYS A 84 5.12 3.58 8.95
N ILE A 85 5.63 2.81 7.98
CA ILE A 85 5.00 1.53 7.61
C ILE A 85 5.16 0.50 8.74
N THR A 86 6.31 0.47 9.42
CA THR A 86 6.53 -0.40 10.57
C THR A 86 5.54 -0.10 11.70
N GLU A 87 5.33 1.18 12.02
CA GLU A 87 4.33 1.63 13.00
C GLU A 87 2.91 1.17 12.62
N MET A 88 2.54 1.30 11.34
CA MET A 88 1.23 0.87 10.85
C MET A 88 1.03 -0.66 10.91
N MET A 89 2.10 -1.45 10.76
CA MET A 89 2.02 -2.92 10.81
C MET A 89 1.72 -3.44 12.23
N CYS A 90 2.14 -2.71 13.27
CA CYS A 90 1.99 -3.11 14.67
C CYS A 90 0.60 -2.75 15.21
N ILE A 91 -0.40 -3.62 15.06
CA ILE A 91 -1.76 -3.38 15.56
C ILE A 91 -1.95 -3.91 16.98
N ARG A 92 -2.45 -3.07 17.89
CA ARG A 92 -2.71 -3.44 19.29
C ARG A 92 -4.12 -3.98 19.52
N ASP A 93 -5.12 -3.29 18.99
CA ASP A 93 -6.54 -3.57 19.18
C ASP A 93 -7.38 -2.97 18.03
N LEU A 94 -8.70 -3.05 18.15
CA LEU A 94 -9.64 -2.56 17.13
C LEU A 94 -9.60 -1.03 17.00
N GLU A 95 -9.42 -0.30 18.09
CA GLU A 95 -9.38 1.17 18.09
C GLU A 95 -8.09 1.66 17.42
N ASP A 96 -6.97 1.03 17.75
CA ASP A 96 -5.67 1.25 17.12
C ASP A 96 -5.72 0.96 15.61
N LEU A 97 -6.38 -0.14 15.21
CA LEU A 97 -6.58 -0.45 13.80
C LEU A 97 -7.49 0.56 13.08
N GLN A 98 -8.55 1.03 13.75
CA GLN A 98 -9.44 2.06 13.22
C GLN A 98 -8.67 3.36 12.96
N ALA A 99 -7.82 3.79 13.90
CA ALA A 99 -6.96 4.96 13.72
C ALA A 99 -5.95 4.79 12.57
N LYS A 100 -5.41 3.58 12.41
CA LYS A 100 -4.44 3.24 11.35
C LYS A 100 -5.06 3.10 9.95
N GLN A 101 -6.38 3.24 9.82
CA GLN A 101 -7.03 3.42 8.52
C GLN A 101 -6.56 4.67 7.78
N GLN A 102 -5.88 5.63 8.44
CA GLN A 102 -5.17 6.75 7.77
C GLN A 102 -4.21 6.32 6.65
N ALA A 103 -3.84 5.03 6.58
CA ALA A 103 -3.12 4.46 5.45
C ALA A 103 -3.84 4.69 4.10
N THR A 104 -5.17 4.80 4.07
CA THR A 104 -5.94 5.13 2.85
C THR A 104 -5.61 6.51 2.30
N ASP A 105 -5.47 7.50 3.19
CA ASP A 105 -5.11 8.86 2.79
C ASP A 105 -3.69 8.90 2.21
N TRP A 106 -2.78 8.11 2.78
CA TRP A 106 -1.44 7.99 2.23
C TRP A 106 -1.43 7.31 0.86
N PHE A 107 -2.26 6.29 0.67
CA PHE A 107 -2.44 5.66 -0.63
C PHE A 107 -2.91 6.69 -1.67
N ASP A 108 -3.98 7.45 -1.38
CA ASP A 108 -4.54 8.44 -2.32
C ASP A 108 -3.56 9.58 -2.63
N ARG A 109 -2.81 10.07 -1.64
CA ARG A 109 -1.75 11.07 -1.85
C ARG A 109 -0.64 10.54 -2.74
N THR A 110 -0.17 9.32 -2.50
CA THR A 110 0.88 8.67 -3.30
C THR A 110 0.39 8.41 -4.72
N PHE A 111 -0.83 7.92 -4.87
CA PHE A 111 -1.47 7.70 -6.16
C PHE A 111 -1.52 9.00 -6.97
N THR A 112 -1.96 10.09 -6.34
CA THR A 112 -2.02 11.41 -6.98
C THR A 112 -0.64 11.87 -7.45
N LYS A 113 0.42 11.66 -6.65
CA LYS A 113 1.80 11.98 -7.05
C LYS A 113 2.22 11.19 -8.30
N ILE A 114 1.99 9.88 -8.33
CA ILE A 114 2.37 9.01 -9.46
C ILE A 114 1.66 9.44 -10.75
N ILE A 115 0.36 9.74 -10.66
CA ILE A 115 -0.43 10.20 -11.82
C ILE A 115 0.03 11.58 -12.31
N ARG A 116 0.46 12.50 -11.42
CA ARG A 116 0.91 13.85 -11.79
C ARG A 116 2.34 13.92 -12.36
N VAL A 117 3.30 13.19 -11.77
CA VAL A 117 4.74 13.24 -12.16
C VAL A 117 4.98 12.86 -13.61
N SER A 118 4.05 12.13 -14.20
CA SER A 118 4.18 11.56 -15.53
C SER A 118 3.36 12.32 -16.58
N SER A 119 2.94 13.54 -16.27
CA SER A 119 2.27 14.49 -17.15
C SER A 119 3.18 15.61 -17.66
N SER A 120 4.49 15.57 -17.37
CA SER A 120 5.47 16.45 -18.01
C SER A 120 5.84 15.88 -19.38
N PRO A 121 5.77 16.71 -20.45
CA PRO A 121 6.07 16.31 -21.83
C PRO A 121 7.53 15.94 -22.04
#